data_AF-A0A0L6JHB5-F1
#
_entry.id   AF-A0A0L6JHB5-F1
#
_cell.length_a   1.000
_cell.length_b   1.000
_cell.length_c   1.000
_cell.angle_alpha   90.00
_cell.angle_beta   90.00
_cell.angle_gamma   90.00
#
_symmetry.space_group_name_H-M   'P 1'
#
loop_
_entity.id
_entity.type
_entity.pdbx_description
1 polymer ?
#
loop_
_entity_poly.entity_id
_entity_poly.type
_entity_poly.pdbx_seq_one_letter_code
_entity_poly.pdbx_strand_id
1 'polypeptide(L)' 'MEINAVVDRIENGNAVLLSEDMGIEISIPEENIINTYHMGDRLTLTINGDFDIRNA' A
#
# COMPACT_ATOMS: atom_id res chain seq x y z
N MET A 1 11.50 -4.36 5.48
CA MET A 1 11.58 -3.00 4.89
C MET A 1 10.35 -2.24 5.31
N GLU A 2 10.44 -0.94 5.57
CA GLU A 2 9.28 -0.12 5.94
C GLU A 2 9.07 0.96 4.89
N ILE A 3 7.81 1.22 4.54
CA ILE A 3 7.41 2.24 3.56
C ILE A 3 6.32 3.09 4.19
N ASN A 4 6.56 4.39 4.31
CA ASN A 4 5.51 5.34 4.68
C ASN A 4 4.69 5.70 3.45
N ALA A 5 3.36 5.63 3.59
CA ALA A 5 2.44 5.91 2.50
C ALA A 5 1.13 6.54 3.00
N VAL A 6 0.46 7.27 2.11
CA VAL A 6 -0.86 7.86 2.35
C VAL A 6 -1.90 7.13 1.52
N VAL A 7 -3.08 6.88 2.07
CA VAL A 7 -4.23 6.39 1.30
C VAL A 7 -4.69 7.49 0.35
N ASP A 8 -4.42 7.33 -0.94
CA ASP A 8 -4.76 8.33 -1.95
C ASP A 8 -6.19 8.15 -2.44
N ARG A 9 -6.49 6.97 -2.98
CA ARG A 9 -7.81 6.68 -3.56
C ARG A 9 -8.18 5.21 -3.47
N ILE A 10 -9.47 4.92 -3.63
CA ILE A 10 -10.00 3.55 -3.78
C ILE A 10 -10.61 3.46 -5.18
N GLU A 11 -10.11 2.53 -5.98
CA GLU A 11 -10.56 2.29 -7.34
C GLU A 11 -10.51 0.79 -7.68
N ASN A 12 -11.51 0.31 -8.43
CA ASN A 12 -11.55 -1.08 -8.93
C ASN A 12 -11.35 -2.17 -7.85
N GLY A 13 -11.89 -1.95 -6.64
CA GLY A 13 -11.76 -2.89 -5.52
C GLY A 13 -10.39 -2.89 -4.83
N ASN A 14 -9.53 -1.92 -5.16
CA ASN A 14 -8.22 -1.74 -4.56
C ASN A 14 -8.09 -0.35 -3.95
N ALA A 15 -7.32 -0.27 -2.89
CA ALA A 15 -6.82 0.98 -2.39
C ALA A 15 -5.43 1.26 -2.93
N VAL A 16 -5.26 2.46 -3.44
CA VAL A 16 -3.99 2.98 -3.93
C VAL A 16 -3.36 3.82 -2.84
N LEU A 17 -2.16 3.42 -2.44
CA LEU A 17 -1.33 4.10 -1.46
C LEU A 17 -0.18 4.79 -2.18
N LEU A 18 0.05 6.06 -1.87
CA LEU A 18 1.18 6.83 -2.39
C LEU A 18 2.31 6.83 -1.38
N SER A 19 3.47 6.30 -1.76
CA SER A 19 4.66 6.37 -0.90
C SER A 19 5.15 7.81 -0.78
N GLU A 20 5.33 8.27 0.46
CA GLU A 20 5.88 9.61 0.74
C GLU A 20 7.39 9.67 0.42
N ASP A 21 8.09 8.53 0.54
CA ASP A 21 9.56 8.48 0.45
C ASP A 21 10.09 7.99 -0.92
N MET A 22 9.34 7.11 -1.59
CA MET A 22 9.83 6.39 -2.77
C MET A 22 9.18 6.85 -4.08
N GLY A 23 8.12 7.67 -4.02
CA GLY A 23 7.39 8.12 -5.22
C GLY A 23 6.73 6.98 -6.01
N ILE A 24 6.43 5.87 -5.34
CA ILE A 24 5.75 4.70 -5.92
C ILE A 24 4.29 4.65 -5.49
N GLU A 25 3.44 4.09 -6.35
CA GLU A 25 2.08 3.68 -6.02
C GLU A 25 2.08 2.21 -5.57
N ILE A 26 1.37 1.94 -4.49
CA ILE A 26 1.18 0.59 -3.94
C ILE A 26 -0.31 0.31 -3.95
N SER A 27 -0.72 -0.68 -4.73
CA SER A 27 -2.12 -1.10 -4.82
C SER A 27 -2.34 -2.33 -3.95
N ILE A 28 -3.27 -2.25 -3.01
CA ILE A 28 -3.66 -3.36 -2.14
C ILE A 28 -5.17 -3.58 -2.20
N PRO A 29 -5.66 -4.82 -2.05
CA PRO A 29 -7.11 -5.07 -2.05
C PRO A 29 -7.81 -4.25 -0.96
N GLU A 30 -8.91 -3.59 -1.32
CA GLU A 30 -9.60 -2.64 -0.42
C GLU A 30 -10.09 -3.31 0.86
N GLU A 31 -10.41 -4.61 0.80
CA GLU A 31 -10.86 -5.42 1.94
C GLU A 31 -9.87 -5.41 3.12
N ASN A 32 -8.58 -5.22 2.84
CA ASN A 32 -7.54 -5.18 3.86
C ASN A 32 -7.49 -3.85 4.63
N ILE A 33 -8.16 -2.79 4.11
CA ILE A 33 -8.06 -1.46 4.71
C ILE A 33 -9.39 -0.73 4.87
N ILE A 34 -10.44 -1.05 4.12
CA ILE A 34 -11.67 -0.23 4.01
C ILE A 34 -12.44 -0.04 5.33
N ASN A 35 -12.30 -0.98 6.26
CA ASN A 35 -12.94 -0.90 7.58
C ASN A 35 -12.06 -0.23 8.65
N THR A 36 -10.80 0.03 8.35
CA THR A 36 -9.80 0.49 9.33
C THR A 36 -9.20 1.85 8.97
N TYR A 37 -9.06 2.14 7.68
CA TYR A 37 -8.36 3.31 7.18
C TYR A 37 -9.19 4.03 6.11
N HIS A 38 -9.06 5.35 6.07
CA HIS A 38 -9.77 6.24 5.18
C HIS A 38 -8.80 6.98 4.23
N MET A 39 -9.34 7.54 3.14
CA MET A 39 -8.56 8.42 2.26
C MET A 39 -7.92 9.55 3.08
N GLY A 40 -6.64 9.80 2.83
CA GLY A 40 -5.80 10.77 3.54
C GLY A 40 -5.07 10.21 4.77
N ASP A 41 -5.40 8.99 5.21
CA ASP A 41 -4.71 8.38 6.35
C ASP A 41 -3.28 7.99 6.00
N ARG A 42 -2.37 8.17 6.97
CA ARG A 42 -0.97 7.77 6.88
C ARG A 42 -0.77 6.37 7.45
N LEU A 43 -0.05 5.54 6.70
CA LEU A 43 0.23 4.15 7.00
C LEU A 43 1.73 3.90 6.91
N THR A 44 2.22 3.00 7.75
CA THR A 44 3.56 2.41 7.58
C THR A 44 3.37 0.95 7.16
N LEU A 45 3.79 0.64 5.93
CA LEU A 45 3.79 -0.71 5.41
C LEU A 45 5.09 -1.41 5.82
N THR A 46 4.98 -2.41 6.69
CA THR A 46 6.10 -3.26 7.05
C THR A 46 6.12 -4.49 6.15
N ILE A 47 7.13 -4.53 5.29
CA ILE A 47 7.45 -5.65 4.43
C ILE A 47 8.33 -6.63 5.20
N ASN A 48 7.73 -7.74 5.65
CA ASN A 48 8.41 -8.87 6.28
C ASN A 48 8.65 -9.96 5.22
N GLY A 49 9.91 -10.25 4.90
CA GLY A 49 10.25 -11.05 3.72
C GLY A 49 10.29 -12.56 3.95
N ASP A 50 9.70 -13.30 3.02
CA ASP A 50 10.43 -14.25 2.17
C ASP A 50 10.11 -13.86 0.72
N PHE A 51 11.10 -13.37 -0.03
CA PHE A 51 10.92 -12.86 -1.40
C PHE A 51 11.45 -13.88 -2.42
N ASP A 52 10.57 -14.60 -3.11
CA ASP A 52 10.93 -15.43 -4.28
C ASP A 52 10.90 -14.54 -5.54
N ILE A 53 12.03 -13.90 -5.86
CA ILE A 53 12.19 -13.15 -7.10
C ILE A 53 12.46 -14.16 -8.22
N ARG A 54 11.42 -14.52 -8.97
CA ARG A 54 11.59 -15.30 -10.20
C ARG A 54 11.71 -14.38 -11.40
N ASN A 55 12.83 -14.50 -12.10
CA ASN A 55 13.02 -13.88 -13.41
C ASN A 55 12.25 -14.73 -14.45
N ALA A 56 11.52 -14.07 -15.35
CA ALA A 56 10.81 -14.71 -16.46
C ALA A 56 11.74 -14.97 -17.65
#